data_AF-A0A971YC56-F1
#
_entry.id   AF-A0A971YC56-F1
#
_cell.length_a   1.000
_cell.length_b   1.000
_cell.length_c   1.000
_cell.angle_alpha   90.00
_cell.angle_beta   90.00
_cell.angle_gamma   90.00
#
_symmetry.space_group_name_H-M   'P 1'
#
loop_
_entity.id
_entity.type
_entity.pdbx_description
1 polymer ?
#
loop_
_entity_poly.entity_id
_entity_poly.type
_entity_poly.pdbx_seq_one_letter_code
_entity_poly.pdbx_strand_id
1 'polypeptide(L)' 'MKILHTSDWHLGRSLYGRKRYAECTAMLNWLVKTIKQHHIDALLVAGDIFDTTTPSTGGRSRIAGPGCSAVQ' A
#
# COMPACT_ATOMS: atom_id res chain seq x y z
N MET A 1 23.39 -3.65 3.30
CA MET A 1 21.95 -3.92 3.28
C MET A 1 21.21 -2.70 3.83
N LYS A 2 20.33 -2.10 3.03
CA LYS A 2 19.52 -0.92 3.35
C LYS A 2 18.07 -1.34 3.47
N ILE A 3 17.46 -1.01 4.60
CA ILE A 3 16.05 -1.31 4.88
C ILE A 3 15.30 0.02 4.97
N LEU A 4 14.18 0.12 4.26
CA LEU A 4 13.22 1.20 4.41
C LEU A 4 12.07 0.73 5.29
N HIS A 5 11.82 1.44 6.38
CA HIS A 5 10.76 1.10 7.32
C HIS A 5 9.66 2.17 7.31
N THR A 6 8.41 1.74 7.27
CA THR A 6 7.21 2.60 7.27
C THR A 6 6.04 1.84 7.92
N SER A 7 4.97 2.54 8.28
CA SER A 7 3.77 1.98 8.90
C SER A 7 2.56 2.84 8.54
N ASP A 8 1.35 2.40 8.92
CA ASP A 8 0.14 3.23 8.99
C ASP A 8 -0.27 3.88 7.65
N TRP A 9 -0.27 3.10 6.57
CA TRP A 9 -0.66 3.63 5.25
C TRP A 9 -2.16 3.90 5.15
N HIS A 10 -3.00 3.14 5.88
CA HIS A 10 -4.45 3.24 5.91
C HIS A 10 -5.06 3.43 4.51
N LEU A 11 -4.63 2.62 3.55
CA LEU A 11 -5.11 2.72 2.18
C LEU A 11 -6.62 2.48 2.16
N GLY A 12 -7.35 3.41 1.55
CA GLY A 12 -8.82 3.39 1.49
C GLY A 12 -9.51 4.18 2.60
N ARG A 13 -8.80 4.71 3.59
CA ARG A 13 -9.37 5.58 4.61
C ARG A 13 -9.92 6.86 4.01
N SER A 14 -11.12 7.23 4.46
CA SER A 14 -11.67 8.56 4.19
C SER A 14 -11.33 9.50 5.34
N LEU A 15 -10.96 10.73 5.02
CA LEU A 15 -10.69 11.79 5.99
C LEU A 15 -11.75 12.87 5.82
N TYR A 16 -12.54 13.12 6.87
CA TYR A 16 -13.69 14.04 6.84
C TYR A 16 -14.65 13.77 5.66
N GLY A 17 -14.92 12.49 5.39
CA GLY A 17 -15.79 12.06 4.27
C GLY A 17 -15.17 12.21 2.87
N ARG A 18 -13.91 12.62 2.76
CA ARG A 18 -13.19 12.72 1.48
C ARG A 18 -12.29 11.51 1.26
N LYS A 19 -12.37 10.93 0.05
CA LYS A 19 -11.48 9.87 -0.41
C LYS A 19 -10.09 10.42 -0.69
N ARG A 20 -9.05 9.71 -0.25
CA ARG A 20 -7.64 10.13 -0.37
C ARG A 20 -6.84 9.38 -1.43
N TYR A 21 -7.51 8.78 -2.42
CA TYR A 21 -6.83 7.93 -3.41
C TYR A 21 -5.73 8.65 -4.18
N ALA A 22 -5.90 9.95 -4.49
CA ALA A 22 -4.89 10.73 -5.18
C ALA A 22 -3.60 10.87 -4.35
N GLU A 23 -3.74 11.22 -3.06
CA GLU A 23 -2.62 11.35 -2.13
C GLU A 23 -1.93 9.99 -1.91
N CYS A 24 -2.69 8.93 -1.67
CA CYS A 24 -2.15 7.59 -1.49
C CYS A 24 -1.41 7.11 -2.75
N THR A 25 -1.95 7.39 -3.95
CA THR A 25 -1.28 7.07 -5.22
C THR A 25 0.02 7.85 -5.38
N ALA A 26 0.03 9.14 -5.05
CA ALA A 26 1.23 9.96 -5.08
C ALA A 26 2.30 9.45 -4.09
N MET A 27 1.89 9.08 -2.87
CA MET A 27 2.77 8.50 -1.85
C MET A 27 3.40 7.19 -2.34
N LEU A 28 2.62 6.26 -2.89
CA LEU A 28 3.13 4.98 -3.39
C LEU A 28 4.08 5.19 -4.59
N ASN A 29 3.75 6.10 -5.49
CA ASN A 29 4.63 6.46 -6.61
C ASN A 29 5.95 7.06 -6.13
N TRP A 30 5.90 7.94 -5.13
CA TRP A 30 7.10 8.48 -4.48
C TRP A 30 7.91 7.37 -3.81
N LEU A 31 7.26 6.47 -3.05
CA LEU A 31 7.91 5.37 -2.34
C LEU A 31 8.71 4.47 -3.29
N VAL A 32 8.11 4.09 -4.43
CA VAL A 32 8.79 3.28 -5.44
C VAL A 32 10.01 4.02 -6.03
N LYS A 33 9.89 5.32 -6.28
CA LYS A 33 11.03 6.13 -6.75
C LYS A 33 12.14 6.18 -5.70
N THR A 34 11.79 6.43 -4.44
CA THR A 34 12.74 6.46 -3.31
C THR A 34 13.47 5.13 -3.17
N ILE A 35 12.75 3.99 -3.21
CA ILE A 35 13.35 2.66 -3.14
C ILE A 35 14.40 2.46 -4.24
N LYS A 36 14.06 2.84 -5.48
CA LYS A 36 14.98 2.75 -6.64
C LYS A 36 16.18 3.68 -6.51
N GLN A 37 15.95 4.94 -6.15
CA GLN A 37 16.99 5.97 -6.06
C GLN A 37 18.02 5.67 -4.97
N HIS A 38 17.57 5.12 -3.84
CA HIS A 38 18.45 4.86 -2.69
C HIS A 38 19.03 3.45 -2.67
N HIS A 39 18.68 2.61 -3.65
CA HIS A 39 19.05 1.19 -3.71
C HIS A 39 18.68 0.48 -2.41
N ILE A 40 17.40 0.56 -2.02
CA ILE A 40 16.87 -0.11 -0.84
C ILE A 40 16.74 -1.60 -1.15
N ASP A 41 17.24 -2.45 -0.25
CA ASP A 41 17.24 -3.91 -0.41
C ASP A 41 15.94 -4.55 0.11
N ALA A 42 15.32 -3.95 1.14
CA ALA A 42 14.05 -4.41 1.69
C ALA A 42 13.16 -3.27 2.17
N LEU A 43 11.85 -3.39 1.93
CA LEU A 43 10.81 -2.51 2.50
C LEU A 43 10.09 -3.28 3.62
N LEU A 44 10.11 -2.74 4.83
CA LEU A 44 9.35 -3.25 5.97
C LEU A 44 8.16 -2.32 6.24
N VAL A 45 6.95 -2.88 6.21
CA VAL A 45 5.72 -2.15 6.52
C VAL A 45 5.14 -2.68 7.83
N ALA A 46 5.29 -1.94 8.92
CA ALA A 46 4.89 -2.34 10.27
C ALA A 46 3.41 -2.05 10.56
N GLY A 47 2.52 -2.70 9.80
CA GLY A 47 1.08 -2.70 10.08
C GLY A 47 0.27 -1.64 9.32
N ASP A 48 -1.05 -1.77 9.43
CA ASP A 48 -2.07 -0.84 8.94
C ASP A 48 -1.92 -0.40 7.48
N ILE A 49 -1.72 -1.39 6.60
CA ILE A 49 -1.69 -1.18 5.14
C ILE A 49 -3.05 -0.72 4.62
N PHE A 50 -4.13 -1.35 5.10
CA PHE A 50 -5.50 -1.05 4.68
C PHE A 50 -6.34 -0.63 5.87
N ASP A 51 -7.26 0.31 5.65
CA ASP A 51 -8.17 0.81 6.70
C ASP A 51 -9.39 -0.10 6.93
N THR A 52 -9.57 -1.13 6.09
CA THR A 52 -10.68 -2.07 6.19
C THR A 52 -10.15 -3.49 6.07
N THR A 53 -10.59 -4.37 6.97
CA THR A 53 -10.26 -5.82 6.97
C THR A 53 -10.83 -6.56 5.76
N THR A 54 -11.82 -5.96 5.09
CA THR A 54 -12.38 -6.39 3.80
C THR A 54 -12.10 -5.33 2.74
N PRO A 55 -11.01 -5.43 1.96
CA PRO A 55 -10.87 -4.61 0.77
C PRO A 55 -12.05 -4.92 -0.14
N SER A 56 -12.92 -3.93 -0.39
CA SER A 56 -14.01 -4.09 -1.36
C SER A 56 -13.42 -4.61 -2.67
N THR A 57 -14.03 -5.66 -3.22
CA THR A 57 -13.49 -6.45 -4.34
C THR A 57 -13.13 -5.60 -5.58
N GLY A 58 -13.67 -4.38 -5.68
CA GLY A 58 -13.31 -3.38 -6.70
C GLY A 58 -11.87 -2.85 -6.64
N GLY A 59 -11.18 -2.95 -5.50
CA GLY A 59 -9.74 -2.63 -5.36
C GLY A 59 -8.81 -3.83 -5.57
N ARG A 60 -9.32 -5.06 -5.40
CA ARG A 60 -8.54 -6.31 -5.49
C ARG A 60 -8.33 -6.75 -6.94
N SER A 61 -9.27 -6.43 -7.84
CA SER A 61 -9.29 -6.92 -9.23
C SER A 61 -8.34 -6.22 -10.21
N ARG A 62 -7.52 -5.24 -9.78
CA ARG A 62 -6.52 -4.61 -10.68
C ARG A 62 -5.07 -5.00 -10.38
N ILE A 63 -4.83 -5.79 -9.34
CA ILE A 63 -3.46 -6.08 -8.86
C ILE A 63 -3.17 -7.55 -8.61
N ALA A 64 -4.14 -8.45 -8.77
CA ALA A 64 -3.92 -9.90 -8.65
C ALA A 64 -4.32 -10.60 -9.96
N GLY A 65 -3.35 -11.24 -10.61
CA GLY A 65 -3.62 -12.23 -11.65
C GLY A 65 -4.39 -13.44 -11.07
N PRO A 66 -5.03 -14.26 -11.93
CA PRO A 66 -5.87 -15.35 -11.49
C PRO A 66 -5.02 -16.43 -10.80
N GLY A 67 -5.23 -16.66 -9.50
CA GLY A 67 -4.68 -17.86 -8.84
C GLY A 67 -4.33 -17.77 -7.35
N CYS A 68 -4.24 -16.58 -6.73
CA CYS A 68 -3.86 -16.50 -5.32
C CYS A 68 -5.07 -16.49 -4.37
N SER A 69 -5.42 -17.66 -3.86
CA SER A 69 -6.27 -17.81 -2.67
C SER A 69 -5.40 -17.52 -1.43
N ALA A 70 -5.64 -16.41 -0.74
CA ALA A 70 -5.00 -16.12 0.53
C ALA A 70 -5.80 -16.80 1.65
N VAL A 71 -5.23 -17.86 2.23
CA VAL A 71 -5.63 -18.40 3.53
C VAL A 71 -4.96 -17.51 4.59
N GLN A 72 -5.81 -16.96 5.46
CA GLN A 72 -5.59 -16.20 6.71
C GLN A 72 -4.23 -15.55 6.94
#